data_AF-U6DYC9-F1
#
_entry.id   AF-U6DYC9-F1
#
_cell.length_a   1.000
_cell.length_b   1.000
_cell.length_c   1.000
_cell.angle_alpha   90.00
_cell.angle_beta   90.00
_cell.angle_gamma   90.00
#
_symmetry.space_group_name_H-M   'P 1'
#
loop_
_entity.id
_entity.type
_entity.pdbx_description
1 polymer ?
#
loop_
_entity_poly.entity_id
_entity_poly.type
_entity_poly.pdbx_seq_one_letter_code
_entity_poly.pdbx_strand_id
1 'polypeptide(L)'
;PLGGLKGHPFYYYALCELVARGSSLCHAQASAYKPTAGTQANVKGMVHGLCICYHHTVGTHCEHCQDLYQDHPWCAAEPGQPHTCQKCKWNGHAGSCHFDMLLYLASGNVSGRICDTC
;
A
#
# COMPACT_ATOMS: atom_id res chain seq x y z
N PRO A 1 -56.03 -6.92 -15.27
CA PRO A 1 -56.21 -7.35 -13.87
C PRO A 1 -55.53 -8.71 -13.64
N LEU A 2 -54.27 -8.69 -13.20
CA LEU A 2 -53.55 -9.90 -12.80
C LEU A 2 -53.72 -10.07 -11.29
N GLY A 3 -54.32 -11.19 -10.90
CA GLY A 3 -54.75 -11.51 -9.55
C GLY A 3 -53.59 -11.48 -8.55
N GLY A 4 -53.74 -10.63 -7.53
CA GLY A 4 -52.81 -10.53 -6.42
C GLY A 4 -52.86 -11.79 -5.55
N LEU A 5 -51.69 -12.39 -5.34
CA LEU A 5 -51.47 -13.39 -4.31
C LEU A 5 -51.61 -12.72 -2.94
N LYS A 6 -52.71 -13.03 -2.24
CA LYS A 6 -52.89 -12.76 -0.81
C LYS A 6 -51.98 -13.71 -0.01
N GLY A 7 -51.12 -13.19 0.87
CA GLY A 7 -50.62 -14.01 1.99
C GLY A 7 -49.24 -13.71 2.56
N HIS A 8 -48.37 -12.95 1.89
CA HIS A 8 -47.06 -12.59 2.45
C HIS A 8 -46.84 -11.09 2.31
N PRO A 9 -46.35 -10.39 3.36
CA PRO A 9 -45.85 -9.04 3.18
C PRO A 9 -44.75 -9.13 2.11
N PHE A 10 -44.93 -8.43 1.00
CA PHE A 10 -43.89 -8.31 -0.01
C PHE A 10 -42.80 -7.44 0.60
N TYR A 11 -41.78 -8.08 1.16
CA TYR A 11 -40.56 -7.40 1.57
C TYR A 11 -39.69 -7.21 0.34
N TYR A 12 -39.65 -6.00 -0.19
CA TYR A 12 -38.80 -5.64 -1.33
C TYR A 12 -37.80 -4.57 -0.94
N TYR A 13 -36.59 -4.69 -1.49
CA TYR A 13 -35.58 -3.64 -1.47
C TYR A 13 -35.48 -3.07 -2.88
N ALA A 14 -35.46 -1.75 -3.01
CA ALA A 14 -35.25 -1.07 -4.28
C ALA A 14 -34.17 -0.01 -4.10
N LEU A 15 -33.20 0.03 -5.03
CA LEU A 15 -32.12 1.03 -5.07
C LEU A 15 -32.23 1.77 -6.41
N CYS A 16 -32.23 3.11 -6.36
CA CYS A 16 -32.22 3.94 -7.57
C CYS A 16 -30.79 4.21 -8.05
N GLU A 17 -29.87 4.49 -7.11
CA GLU A 17 -28.46 4.76 -7.40
C GLU A 17 -27.62 4.40 -6.17
N LEU A 18 -26.42 3.86 -6.42
CA LEU A 18 -25.43 3.58 -5.38
C LEU A 18 -24.06 4.08 -5.86
N VAL A 19 -23.50 5.06 -5.17
CA VAL A 19 -22.16 5.60 -5.46
C VAL A 19 -21.22 5.25 -4.32
N ALA A 20 -20.23 4.39 -4.60
CA ALA A 20 -19.13 4.11 -3.68
C ALA A 20 -17.99 5.12 -3.92
N ARG A 21 -17.73 5.98 -2.93
CA ARG A 21 -16.63 6.97 -2.99
C ARG A 21 -15.41 6.45 -2.26
N GLY A 22 -14.24 6.71 -2.82
CA GLY A 22 -12.97 6.34 -2.21
C GLY A 22 -11.79 6.60 -3.14
N SER A 23 -10.60 6.32 -2.64
CA SER A 23 -9.34 6.33 -3.37
C SER A 23 -8.53 5.10 -2.99
N SER A 24 -7.52 4.78 -3.79
CA SER A 24 -6.60 3.70 -3.44
C SER A 24 -5.70 4.11 -2.29
N LEU A 25 -5.54 3.22 -1.31
CA LEU A 25 -4.69 3.42 -0.14
C LEU A 25 -3.24 3.15 -0.51
N CYS A 26 -2.40 4.19 -0.51
CA CYS A 26 -0.97 4.06 -0.78
C CYS A 26 -0.09 4.65 0.33
N HIS A 27 -0.62 4.85 1.53
CA HIS A 27 0.11 5.40 2.69
C HIS A 27 0.85 6.73 2.43
N ALA A 28 0.33 7.57 1.52
CA ALA A 28 0.99 8.78 1.03
C ALA A 28 2.40 8.55 0.43
N GLN A 29 2.69 7.32 0.03
CA GLN A 29 3.91 6.88 -0.67
C GLN A 29 3.69 6.77 -2.20
N ALA A 30 2.56 7.25 -2.73
CA ALA A 30 2.23 7.30 -4.15
C ALA A 30 1.50 8.60 -4.53
N SER A 31 1.89 9.22 -5.65
CA SER A 31 1.17 10.31 -6.33
C SER A 31 0.43 9.87 -7.60
N ALA A 32 0.66 8.64 -8.06
CA ALA A 32 0.03 8.07 -9.26
C ALA A 32 -0.38 6.61 -9.05
N TYR A 33 -1.30 6.14 -9.88
CA TYR A 33 -1.90 4.81 -9.80
C TYR A 33 -1.92 4.15 -11.18
N LYS A 34 -1.93 2.81 -11.19
CA LYS A 34 -2.01 2.02 -12.43
C LYS A 34 -3.11 0.95 -12.35
N PRO A 35 -3.63 0.49 -13.50
CA PRO A 35 -4.68 -0.52 -13.54
C PRO A 35 -4.20 -1.85 -12.94
N THR A 36 -5.11 -2.54 -12.25
CA THR A 36 -4.88 -3.91 -11.80
C THR A 36 -4.93 -4.86 -13.00
N ALA A 37 -4.21 -5.98 -12.92
CA ALA A 37 -4.23 -7.00 -13.97
C ALA A 37 -5.67 -7.42 -14.33
N GLY A 38 -5.98 -7.47 -15.62
CA GLY A 38 -7.33 -7.78 -16.12
C GLY A 38 -8.31 -6.61 -16.12
N THR A 39 -7.89 -5.40 -15.75
CA THR A 39 -8.75 -4.21 -15.72
C THR A 39 -8.44 -3.26 -16.89
N GLN A 40 -9.47 -2.63 -17.45
CA GLN A 40 -9.28 -1.64 -18.51
C GLN A 40 -8.54 -0.39 -18.00
N ALA A 41 -7.51 0.04 -18.73
CA ALA A 41 -6.65 1.14 -18.32
C ALA A 41 -7.26 2.54 -18.53
N ASN A 42 -8.16 2.69 -19.51
CA ASN A 42 -8.53 4.00 -20.06
C ASN A 42 -10.01 4.33 -19.84
N VAL A 43 -10.60 3.89 -18.73
CA VAL A 43 -12.00 4.20 -18.38
C VAL A 43 -12.03 5.54 -17.62
N LYS A 44 -12.67 6.55 -18.23
CA LYS A 44 -12.80 7.88 -17.62
C LYS A 44 -13.51 7.78 -16.26
N GLY A 45 -12.92 8.35 -15.22
CA GLY A 45 -13.48 8.36 -13.87
C GLY A 45 -13.26 7.07 -13.07
N MET A 46 -12.49 6.11 -13.59
CA MET A 46 -12.16 4.89 -12.86
C MET A 46 -11.06 5.15 -11.82
N VAL A 47 -11.25 4.61 -10.61
CA VAL A 47 -10.23 4.55 -9.57
C VAL A 47 -9.35 3.33 -9.81
N HIS A 48 -8.06 3.54 -10.04
CA HIS A 48 -7.10 2.46 -10.28
C HIS A 48 -6.56 1.89 -8.97
N GLY A 49 -6.57 0.56 -8.83
CA GLY A 49 -6.28 -0.13 -7.57
C GLY A 49 -4.82 -0.33 -7.19
N LEU A 50 -3.87 -0.16 -8.12
CA LEU A 50 -2.44 -0.35 -7.84
C LEU A 50 -1.71 0.98 -7.69
N CYS A 51 -0.92 1.10 -6.63
CA CYS A 51 -0.06 2.26 -6.42
C CYS A 51 1.17 2.22 -7.34
N ILE A 52 1.60 3.38 -7.81
CA ILE A 52 2.96 3.58 -8.33
C ILE A 52 3.76 4.16 -7.17
N CYS A 53 4.56 3.32 -6.52
CA CYS A 53 5.25 3.68 -5.27
C CYS A 53 6.48 4.57 -5.50
N TYR A 54 6.75 5.45 -4.53
CA TYR A 54 7.95 6.28 -4.43
C TYR A 54 8.67 6.01 -3.09
N HIS A 55 9.66 6.84 -2.74
CA HIS A 55 10.37 6.77 -1.45
C HIS A 55 10.94 5.38 -1.10
N HIS A 56 11.36 4.63 -2.13
CA HIS A 56 11.88 3.25 -2.00
C HIS A 56 10.91 2.29 -1.30
N THR A 57 9.60 2.53 -1.46
CA THR A 57 8.57 1.58 -1.05
C THR A 57 8.12 0.73 -2.23
N VAL A 58 7.62 -0.47 -1.92
CA VAL A 58 7.13 -1.47 -2.86
C VAL A 58 5.90 -2.16 -2.26
N GLY A 59 5.23 -2.96 -3.08
CA GLY A 59 3.97 -3.60 -2.74
C GLY A 59 2.81 -3.03 -3.55
N THR A 60 1.62 -3.60 -3.36
CA THR A 60 0.44 -3.15 -4.11
C THR A 60 -0.08 -1.80 -3.61
N HIS A 61 0.17 -1.53 -2.33
CA HIS A 61 -0.22 -0.36 -1.56
C HIS A 61 0.98 0.41 -0.98
N CYS A 62 2.21 0.11 -1.41
CA CYS A 62 3.45 0.70 -0.91
C CYS A 62 3.73 0.40 0.58
N GLU A 63 3.37 -0.81 1.00
CA GLU A 63 3.35 -1.32 2.37
C GLU A 63 4.70 -1.88 2.86
N HIS A 64 5.71 -1.95 1.99
CA HIS A 64 7.02 -2.51 2.31
C HIS A 64 8.15 -1.63 1.76
N CYS A 65 9.33 -1.70 2.37
CA CYS A 65 10.53 -1.13 1.76
C CYS A 65 11.07 -2.04 0.65
N GLN A 66 11.61 -1.42 -0.39
CA GLN A 66 12.34 -2.11 -1.46
C GLN A 66 13.53 -2.86 -0.86
N ASP A 67 13.90 -3.99 -1.47
CA ASP A 67 15.18 -4.64 -1.23
C ASP A 67 16.31 -3.62 -1.23
N LEU A 68 17.24 -3.75 -0.28
CA LEU A 68 18.38 -2.86 -0.02
C LEU A 68 18.04 -1.59 0.76
N TYR A 69 16.77 -1.31 1.03
CA TYR A 69 16.30 -0.12 1.74
C TYR A 69 15.70 -0.43 3.12
N GLN A 70 16.21 -1.45 3.80
CA GLN A 70 15.74 -1.91 5.11
C GLN A 70 16.62 -1.45 6.30
N ASP A 71 17.15 -0.23 6.25
CA ASP A 71 18.00 0.29 7.35
C ASP A 71 17.22 0.63 8.64
N HIS A 72 15.97 1.04 8.46
CA HIS A 72 15.02 1.40 9.52
C HIS A 72 13.63 0.86 9.15
N PRO A 73 12.67 0.79 10.10
CA PRO A 73 11.38 0.18 9.83
C PRO A 73 10.54 1.05 8.87
N TRP A 74 9.75 0.39 8.01
CA TRP A 74 8.80 1.09 7.16
C TRP A 74 7.83 1.94 7.99
N CYS A 75 7.46 3.12 7.46
CA CYS A 75 6.42 3.96 8.02
C CYS A 75 5.62 4.66 6.91
N ALA A 76 4.34 4.92 7.17
CA ALA A 76 3.51 5.73 6.28
C ALA A 76 4.04 7.17 6.24
N ALA A 77 3.88 7.87 5.11
CA ALA A 77 4.29 9.26 5.02
C ALA A 77 3.34 10.18 5.81
N GLU A 78 3.92 11.16 6.50
CA GLU A 78 3.22 12.23 7.20
C GLU A 78 3.52 13.59 6.56
N PRO A 79 2.69 14.62 6.78
CA PRO A 79 2.98 15.97 6.30
C PRO A 79 4.35 16.46 6.77
N GLY A 80 5.26 16.69 5.83
CA GLY A 80 6.64 17.11 6.12
C GLY A 80 7.61 15.99 6.52
N GLN A 81 7.12 14.75 6.69
CA GLN A 81 7.95 13.58 6.97
C GLN A 81 7.62 12.47 5.97
N PRO A 82 8.37 12.35 4.85
CA PRO A 82 8.07 11.36 3.81
C PRO A 82 8.34 9.92 4.24
N HIS A 83 9.05 9.72 5.37
CA HIS A 83 9.47 8.42 5.88
C HIS A 83 10.05 7.50 4.81
N THR A 84 10.97 8.06 4.02
CA THR A 84 11.63 7.34 2.94
C THR A 84 12.44 6.17 3.47
N CYS A 85 12.23 4.99 2.89
CA CYS A 85 13.01 3.81 3.20
C CYS A 85 14.49 4.07 2.90
N GLN A 86 15.37 3.71 3.82
CA GLN A 86 16.77 4.10 3.78
C GLN A 86 17.66 2.95 3.33
N LYS A 87 18.56 3.27 2.40
CA LYS A 87 19.51 2.31 1.86
C LYS A 87 20.46 1.82 2.97
N CYS A 88 20.56 0.51 3.10
CA CYS A 88 21.52 -0.11 3.99
C CYS A 88 22.97 0.15 3.51
N LYS A 89 23.90 0.29 4.47
CA LYS A 89 25.33 0.55 4.21
C LYS A 89 26.18 -0.63 4.69
N TRP A 90 26.88 -1.27 3.75
CA TRP A 90 27.67 -2.50 3.98
C TRP A 90 29.13 -2.41 3.51
N ASN A 91 29.65 -1.20 3.26
CA ASN A 91 31.04 -0.96 2.82
C ASN A 91 31.52 -1.81 1.63
N GLY A 92 30.59 -2.34 0.81
CA GLY A 92 30.89 -3.18 -0.36
C GLY A 92 30.94 -4.69 -0.11
N HIS A 93 30.66 -5.15 1.12
CA HIS A 93 30.77 -6.57 1.48
C HIS A 93 29.49 -7.39 1.30
N ALA A 94 28.31 -6.74 1.30
CA ALA A 94 27.04 -7.43 1.14
C ALA A 94 26.27 -6.96 -0.10
N GLY A 95 25.50 -7.87 -0.67
CA GLY A 95 24.56 -7.59 -1.75
C GLY A 95 23.14 -7.31 -1.27
N SER A 96 22.79 -7.67 -0.03
CA SER A 96 21.47 -7.48 0.58
C SER A 96 21.53 -7.23 2.08
N CYS A 97 20.41 -6.75 2.64
CA CYS A 97 20.20 -6.61 4.07
C CYS A 97 18.75 -6.92 4.44
N HIS A 98 18.53 -7.20 5.73
CA HIS A 98 17.22 -7.21 6.34
C HIS A 98 17.20 -6.34 7.62
N PHE A 99 16.01 -5.99 8.08
CA PHE A 99 15.80 -5.18 9.27
C PHE A 99 15.58 -6.06 10.51
N ASP A 100 16.22 -5.68 11.62
CA ASP A 100 16.01 -6.26 12.95
C ASP A 100 15.61 -5.17 13.95
N MET A 101 14.46 -5.39 14.61
CA MET A 101 13.89 -4.44 15.56
C MET A 101 14.70 -4.34 16.86
N LEU A 102 15.32 -5.42 17.31
CA LEU A 102 16.12 -5.40 18.54
C LEU A 102 17.39 -4.58 18.32
N LEU A 103 18.04 -4.73 17.17
CA LEU A 103 19.20 -3.93 16.80
C LEU A 103 18.83 -2.44 16.65
N TYR A 104 17.68 -2.15 16.03
CA TYR A 104 17.18 -0.78 15.90
C TYR A 104 16.99 -0.11 17.27
N LEU A 105 16.30 -0.78 18.19
CA LEU A 105 16.09 -0.26 19.55
C LEU A 105 17.43 -0.12 20.31
N ALA A 106 18.32 -1.11 20.20
CA ALA A 106 19.64 -1.06 20.82
C ALA A 106 20.53 0.06 20.28
N SER A 107 20.33 0.46 19.01
CA SER A 107 21.02 1.60 18.39
C SER A 107 20.47 2.96 18.80
N GLY A 108 19.41 3.01 19.62
CA GLY A 108 18.71 4.24 19.97
C GLY A 108 17.82 4.77 18.85
N ASN A 109 17.12 3.88 18.15
CA ASN A 109 16.23 4.20 17.02
C ASN A 109 16.95 4.79 15.79
N VAL A 110 18.22 4.40 15.58
CA VAL A 110 19.03 4.90 14.47
C VAL A 110 19.05 3.93 13.30
N SER A 111 19.37 2.65 13.53
CA SER A 111 19.57 1.67 12.47
C SER A 111 19.37 0.25 12.98
N GLY A 112 18.57 -0.54 12.27
CA GLY A 112 18.34 -1.96 12.53
C GLY A 112 18.87 -2.89 11.44
N ARG A 113 19.69 -2.41 10.48
CA ARG A 113 20.17 -3.26 9.38
C ARG A 113 21.05 -4.42 9.85
N ILE A 114 20.80 -5.59 9.28
CA ILE A 114 21.70 -6.75 9.29
C ILE A 114 22.07 -7.03 7.84
N CYS A 115 23.36 -7.15 7.55
CA CYS A 115 23.87 -7.43 6.21
C CYS A 115 23.84 -8.95 5.96
N ASP A 116 23.33 -9.38 4.81
CA ASP A 116 23.32 -10.80 4.46
C ASP A 116 24.60 -11.16 3.69
N THR A 117 25.20 -12.32 3.99
CA THR A 117 26.34 -12.88 3.23
C THR A 117 27.48 -11.88 2.99
N CYS A 118 28.08 -11.38 4.08
CA CYS A 118 29.20 -10.42 4.06
C CYS A 118 30.54 -11.03 3.63
#